data_AF-A0A1C0YL99-F1
#
_entry.id   AF-A0A1C0YL99-F1
#
_cell.length_a   1.000
_cell.length_b   1.000
_cell.length_c   1.000
_cell.angle_alpha   90.00
_cell.angle_beta   90.00
_cell.angle_gamma   90.00
#
_symmetry.space_group_name_H-M   'P 1'
#
loop_
_entity.id
_entity.type
_entity.pdbx_description
1 polymer ?
#
loop_
_entity_poly.entity_id
_entity_poly.type
_entity_poly.pdbx_seq_one_letter_code
_entity_poly.pdbx_strand_id
1 'polypeptide(L)'
;MRYIEQVKTGVLLFLVALSLLLTFMIWTYKPDYGVIEEKEVEEIIIDEPTSLSKVLRPYKLVFRGESGWRGTVSTSNVDNVLNVMHDWTLTDLTLITNTFDAQQFNDLVRTPDHMTMIFAEEVPIALFREFFQLDVERTPNMSFDRFVVYWDAETKAAQAYFVNLQNAVLYEAQIMMPAPNDDEMMLHDVINASTDYTEITRDNATSLYVVKDAVETVQYTYHTGEASVDKFVRSLFSDYSSVNKQTNSAASEQYISASEKMDVNPIRRQFKYVNPRGRAEQLTPDELIYQTFRFINSTGSFTGDFRYVYGDLGRNLTQYQLFVQGFPVYSEDSSTFISLTWRGGRPYEYDRPYYTLDIADMQAEALMSGTAAISTLSLQNPELLQTIDDLVVGYTLKHTENSRIFVLEPSWFAIQGMKYIRIDPNMIGGTFNGLE
;
A
#
# COMPACT_ATOMS: atom_id res chain seq x y z
N MET A 1 52.88 -24.58 58.32
CA MET A 1 52.44 -23.93 57.06
C MET A 1 52.22 -24.92 55.90
N ARG A 2 52.02 -26.24 56.11
CA ARG A 2 51.92 -27.22 55.00
C ARG A 2 50.49 -27.62 54.61
N TYR A 3 49.50 -27.26 55.42
CA TYR A 3 48.08 -27.57 55.17
C TYR A 3 47.31 -26.43 54.51
N ILE A 4 47.84 -25.20 54.52
CA ILE A 4 47.16 -24.03 53.94
C ILE A 4 47.18 -24.09 52.41
N GLU A 5 48.27 -24.57 51.81
CA GLU A 5 48.36 -24.70 50.35
C GLU A 5 47.39 -25.74 49.80
N GLN A 6 47.25 -26.89 50.46
CA GLN A 6 46.31 -27.93 50.05
C GLN A 6 44.85 -27.48 50.17
N VAL A 7 44.52 -26.70 51.21
CA VAL A 7 43.18 -26.10 51.35
C VAL A 7 42.94 -25.04 50.28
N LYS A 8 43.94 -24.20 49.94
CA LYS A 8 43.82 -23.21 48.86
C LYS A 8 43.62 -23.88 47.50
N THR A 9 44.36 -24.94 47.19
CA THR A 9 44.20 -25.70 45.95
C THR A 9 42.83 -26.40 45.90
N GLY A 10 42.36 -26.95 47.02
CA GLY A 10 41.03 -27.56 47.11
C GLY A 10 39.89 -26.56 46.89
N VAL A 11 39.98 -25.38 47.52
CA VAL A 11 38.99 -24.30 47.35
C VAL A 11 39.01 -23.77 45.91
N LEU A 12 40.20 -23.61 45.31
CA LEU A 12 40.32 -23.16 43.93
C LEU A 12 39.68 -24.17 42.96
N LEU A 13 39.95 -25.46 43.14
CA LEU A 13 39.41 -26.51 42.27
C LEU A 13 37.88 -26.61 42.41
N PHE A 14 37.36 -26.43 43.64
CA PHE A 14 35.93 -26.33 43.88
C PHE A 14 35.29 -25.12 43.17
N LEU A 15 35.92 -23.94 43.25
CA LEU A 15 35.43 -22.73 42.58
C LEU A 15 35.42 -22.87 41.05
N VAL A 16 36.44 -23.52 40.48
CA VAL A 16 36.50 -23.81 39.04
C VAL A 16 35.39 -24.78 38.64
N ALA A 17 35.18 -25.85 39.40
CA ALA A 17 34.09 -26.80 39.14
C ALA A 17 32.71 -26.14 39.26
N LEU A 18 32.51 -25.28 40.26
CA LEU A 18 31.27 -24.53 40.45
C LEU A 18 31.00 -23.55 39.30
N SER A 19 32.05 -22.88 38.82
CA SER A 19 31.97 -21.98 37.66
C SER A 19 31.52 -22.74 36.41
N LEU A 20 32.16 -23.87 36.11
CA LEU A 20 31.80 -24.71 34.96
C LEU A 20 30.36 -25.25 35.07
N LEU A 21 29.91 -25.61 36.27
CA LEU A 21 28.55 -26.08 36.52
C LEU A 21 27.52 -24.97 36.33
N LEU A 22 27.81 -23.75 36.83
CA LEU A 22 26.98 -22.56 36.59
C LEU A 22 26.92 -22.18 35.11
N THR A 23 28.06 -22.21 34.40
CA THR A 23 28.09 -21.97 32.96
C THR A 23 27.28 -23.02 32.19
N PHE A 24 27.40 -24.30 32.57
CA PHE A 24 26.59 -25.37 31.99
C PHE A 24 25.11 -25.18 32.28
N MET A 25 24.74 -24.75 33.50
CA MET A 25 23.36 -24.40 33.85
C MET A 25 22.84 -23.28 32.96
N ILE A 26 23.59 -22.19 32.76
CA ILE A 26 23.16 -21.07 31.90
C ILE A 26 23.01 -21.53 30.44
N TRP A 27 23.93 -22.36 29.95
CA TRP A 27 23.90 -22.87 28.58
C TRP A 27 22.75 -23.86 28.34
N THR A 28 22.33 -24.58 29.39
CA THR A 28 21.21 -25.54 29.35
C THR A 28 19.90 -24.92 29.84
N TYR A 29 19.93 -23.68 30.33
CA TYR A 29 18.75 -22.95 30.76
C TYR A 29 17.98 -22.46 29.54
N LYS A 30 16.95 -23.22 29.16
CA LYS A 30 15.87 -22.70 28.34
C LYS A 30 14.93 -21.95 29.28
N PRO A 31 14.77 -20.63 29.15
CA PRO A 31 13.70 -19.94 29.86
C PRO A 31 12.40 -20.62 29.44
N ASP A 32 11.61 -21.07 30.41
CA ASP A 32 10.19 -21.32 30.19
C ASP A 32 9.56 -19.94 29.99
N TYR A 33 9.74 -19.39 28.79
CA TYR A 33 8.77 -18.45 28.25
C TYR A 33 7.53 -19.29 28.18
N GLY A 34 6.71 -19.23 29.25
CA GLY A 34 5.40 -19.84 29.25
C GLY A 34 4.80 -19.47 27.91
N VAL A 35 4.50 -20.51 27.13
CA VAL A 35 3.95 -20.37 25.79
C VAL A 35 2.92 -19.27 25.91
N ILE A 36 3.20 -18.09 25.34
CA ILE A 36 2.10 -17.23 24.97
C ILE A 36 1.38 -18.18 24.04
N GLU A 37 0.25 -18.73 24.49
CA GLU A 37 -0.70 -19.32 23.57
C GLU A 37 -0.94 -18.18 22.57
N GLU A 38 -0.15 -18.15 21.49
CA GLU A 38 -0.65 -17.83 20.18
C GLU A 38 -1.81 -18.78 20.05
N LYS A 39 -2.95 -18.32 20.60
CA LYS A 39 -4.23 -18.89 20.34
C LYS A 39 -4.23 -18.95 18.83
N GLU A 40 -4.14 -20.15 18.27
CA GLU A 40 -4.40 -20.38 16.86
C GLU A 40 -5.70 -19.63 16.62
N VAL A 41 -5.58 -18.46 15.98
CA VAL A 41 -6.73 -17.78 15.43
C VAL A 41 -7.25 -18.85 14.49
N GLU A 42 -8.42 -19.44 14.79
CA GLU A 42 -9.09 -20.27 13.79
C GLU A 42 -9.04 -19.45 12.50
N GLU A 43 -8.34 -19.95 11.48
CA GLU A 43 -8.22 -19.28 10.19
C GLU A 43 -9.62 -19.31 9.55
N ILE A 44 -10.48 -18.41 10.01
CA ILE A 44 -11.80 -18.19 9.47
C ILE A 44 -11.57 -17.36 8.21
N ILE A 45 -11.36 -18.07 7.11
CA ILE A 45 -11.16 -17.46 5.80
C ILE A 45 -12.47 -16.76 5.40
N ILE A 46 -12.39 -15.44 5.21
CA ILE A 46 -13.50 -14.60 4.76
C ILE A 46 -13.57 -14.61 3.24
N ASP A 47 -12.42 -14.44 2.59
CA ASP A 47 -12.20 -14.45 1.13
C ASP A 47 -10.82 -15.09 0.81
N GLU A 48 -10.49 -15.26 -0.48
CA GLU A 48 -9.20 -15.81 -0.89
C GLU A 48 -8.01 -14.91 -0.49
N PRO A 49 -6.94 -15.46 0.12
CA PRO A 49 -5.74 -14.69 0.41
C PRO A 49 -5.09 -14.11 -0.85
N THR A 50 -4.59 -12.87 -0.74
CA THR A 50 -3.86 -12.17 -1.81
C THR A 50 -2.35 -12.15 -1.56
N SER A 51 -1.55 -11.79 -2.56
CA SER A 51 -0.10 -11.62 -2.42
C SER A 51 0.25 -10.19 -2.02
N LEU A 52 1.40 -10.00 -1.37
CA LEU A 52 1.89 -8.66 -1.03
C LEU A 52 2.12 -7.82 -2.30
N SER A 53 2.61 -8.46 -3.37
CA SER A 53 2.80 -7.84 -4.69
C SER A 53 1.53 -7.25 -5.31
N LYS A 54 0.33 -7.76 -4.97
CA LYS A 54 -0.95 -7.20 -5.44
C LYS A 54 -1.38 -5.97 -4.63
N VAL A 55 -0.99 -5.92 -3.35
CA VAL A 55 -1.36 -4.84 -2.43
C VAL A 55 -0.37 -3.68 -2.50
N LEU A 56 0.92 -3.97 -2.62
CA LEU A 56 2.02 -3.01 -2.62
C LEU A 56 2.55 -2.79 -4.04
N ARG A 57 1.74 -2.22 -4.93
CA ARG A 57 2.05 -2.08 -6.37
C ARG A 57 1.97 -0.64 -6.85
N PRO A 58 2.65 -0.30 -7.96
CA PRO A 58 2.42 0.99 -8.59
C PRO A 58 0.98 1.09 -9.12
N TYR A 59 0.41 2.28 -9.06
CA TYR A 59 -0.93 2.56 -9.60
C TYR A 59 -0.89 3.12 -11.02
N LYS A 60 0.27 3.66 -11.44
CA LYS A 60 0.47 4.26 -12.75
C LYS A 60 1.88 3.96 -13.25
N LEU A 61 1.98 3.58 -14.51
CA LEU A 61 3.24 3.53 -15.26
C LEU A 61 3.24 4.63 -16.31
N VAL A 62 4.35 5.34 -16.42
CA VAL A 62 4.58 6.37 -17.43
C VAL A 62 5.83 6.01 -18.22
N PHE A 63 5.75 6.09 -19.53
CA PHE A 63 6.80 5.74 -20.47
C PHE A 63 7.14 6.95 -21.32
N ARG A 64 8.44 7.14 -21.58
CA ARG A 64 8.92 8.09 -22.56
C ARG A 64 9.59 7.35 -23.69
N GLY A 65 8.88 7.21 -24.80
CA GLY A 65 9.48 6.76 -26.05
C GLY A 65 9.95 7.95 -26.88
N GLU A 66 10.58 7.66 -28.02
CA GLU A 66 10.97 8.68 -29.01
C GLU A 66 9.79 9.54 -29.50
N SER A 67 8.62 8.93 -29.65
CA SER A 67 7.41 9.55 -30.23
C SER A 67 6.59 10.38 -29.24
N GLY A 68 6.89 10.33 -27.95
CA GLY A 68 6.13 11.04 -26.92
C GLY A 68 5.97 10.29 -25.61
N TRP A 69 5.02 10.77 -24.82
CA TRP A 69 4.65 10.19 -23.53
C TRP A 69 3.52 9.19 -23.70
N ARG A 70 3.66 8.03 -23.08
CA ARG A 70 2.59 7.03 -22.99
C ARG A 70 2.44 6.59 -21.54
N GLY A 71 1.31 6.02 -21.18
CA GLY A 71 1.06 5.60 -19.81
C GLY A 71 -0.07 4.62 -19.68
N THR A 72 -0.09 3.91 -18.55
CA THR A 72 -1.16 2.96 -18.24
C THR A 72 -1.42 2.91 -16.75
N VAL A 73 -2.70 2.72 -16.43
CA VAL A 73 -3.23 2.39 -15.10
C VAL A 73 -3.92 1.02 -15.12
N SER A 74 -3.88 0.31 -16.26
CA SER A 74 -4.46 -1.01 -16.42
C SER A 74 -3.74 -2.01 -15.51
N THR A 75 -4.52 -2.70 -14.68
CA THR A 75 -3.99 -3.72 -13.76
C THR A 75 -3.24 -4.81 -14.52
N SER A 76 -3.76 -5.24 -15.66
CA SER A 76 -3.11 -6.26 -16.51
C SER A 76 -1.77 -5.80 -17.10
N ASN A 77 -1.69 -4.57 -17.61
CA ASN A 77 -0.43 -4.04 -18.15
C ASN A 77 0.62 -3.87 -17.04
N VAL A 78 0.19 -3.39 -15.87
CA VAL A 78 1.08 -3.27 -14.71
C VAL A 78 1.55 -4.64 -14.25
N ASP A 79 0.67 -5.64 -14.18
CA ASP A 79 1.04 -7.02 -13.82
C ASP A 79 2.04 -7.61 -14.82
N ASN A 80 1.84 -7.39 -16.12
CA ASN A 80 2.76 -7.86 -17.15
C ASN A 80 4.17 -7.30 -16.95
N VAL A 81 4.29 -6.00 -16.68
CA VAL A 81 5.59 -5.35 -16.42
C VAL A 81 6.22 -5.91 -15.15
N LEU A 82 5.47 -6.00 -14.05
CA LEU A 82 6.00 -6.53 -12.78
C LEU A 82 6.42 -8.00 -12.88
N ASN A 83 5.71 -8.80 -13.69
CA ASN A 83 6.07 -10.20 -13.94
C ASN A 83 7.36 -10.33 -14.74
N VAL A 84 7.58 -9.49 -15.76
CA VAL A 84 8.85 -9.44 -16.51
C VAL A 84 10.01 -9.13 -15.56
N MET A 85 9.79 -8.19 -14.65
CA MET A 85 10.82 -7.71 -13.73
C MET A 85 11.13 -8.65 -12.56
N HIS A 86 10.25 -9.60 -12.28
CA HIS A 86 10.38 -10.52 -11.15
C HIS A 86 11.73 -11.27 -11.14
N ASP A 87 12.23 -11.61 -12.33
CA ASP A 87 13.48 -12.35 -12.49
C ASP A 87 14.71 -11.44 -12.64
N TRP A 88 14.52 -10.10 -12.64
CA TRP A 88 15.63 -9.16 -12.72
C TRP A 88 16.36 -9.09 -11.38
N THR A 89 17.69 -8.98 -11.45
CA THR A 89 18.54 -8.82 -10.26
C THR A 89 19.02 -7.39 -10.12
N LEU A 90 18.80 -6.79 -8.95
CA LEU A 90 19.32 -5.49 -8.58
C LEU A 90 20.65 -5.62 -7.85
N THR A 91 21.68 -4.91 -8.32
CA THR A 91 22.99 -4.85 -7.66
C THR A 91 23.49 -3.42 -7.52
N ASP A 92 24.50 -3.24 -6.66
CA ASP A 92 25.23 -1.98 -6.52
C ASP A 92 24.33 -0.78 -6.19
N LEU A 93 23.36 -0.98 -5.31
CA LEU A 93 22.48 0.09 -4.84
C LEU A 93 23.28 1.14 -4.04
N THR A 94 23.34 2.36 -4.56
CA THR A 94 24.16 3.44 -4.01
C THR A 94 23.39 4.75 -3.92
N LEU A 95 23.67 5.51 -2.85
CA LEU A 95 23.10 6.85 -2.66
C LEU A 95 23.81 7.83 -3.60
N ILE A 96 23.04 8.51 -4.45
CA ILE A 96 23.56 9.55 -5.35
C ILE A 96 23.47 10.92 -4.70
N THR A 97 22.31 11.26 -4.12
CA THR A 97 22.09 12.54 -3.44
C THR A 97 20.93 12.48 -2.45
N ASN A 98 20.96 13.34 -1.45
CA ASN A 98 19.91 13.58 -0.46
C ASN A 98 19.34 15.01 -0.53
N THR A 99 19.53 15.68 -1.67
CA THR A 99 18.94 16.97 -1.99
C THR A 99 18.34 16.96 -3.41
N PHE A 100 17.75 15.82 -3.80
CA PHE A 100 17.16 15.62 -5.12
C PHE A 100 15.82 16.38 -5.22
N ASP A 101 15.77 17.41 -6.05
CA ASP A 101 14.59 18.25 -6.17
C ASP A 101 13.65 17.82 -7.32
N ALA A 102 12.47 18.42 -7.36
CA ALA A 102 11.44 18.11 -8.35
C ALA A 102 11.86 18.43 -9.79
N GLN A 103 12.72 19.43 -10.00
CA GLN A 103 13.20 19.79 -11.34
C GLN A 103 14.21 18.76 -11.83
N GLN A 104 15.12 18.31 -10.96
CA GLN A 104 16.04 17.22 -11.26
C GLN A 104 15.28 15.92 -11.58
N PHE A 105 14.20 15.64 -10.86
CA PHE A 105 13.32 14.52 -11.20
C PHE A 105 12.71 14.68 -12.59
N ASN A 106 12.13 15.85 -12.90
CA ASN A 106 11.56 16.14 -14.22
C ASN A 106 12.59 15.95 -15.34
N ASP A 107 13.83 16.37 -15.12
CA ASP A 107 14.90 16.24 -16.13
C ASP A 107 15.35 14.78 -16.30
N LEU A 108 15.46 14.01 -15.19
CA LEU A 108 15.72 12.58 -15.21
C LEU A 108 14.68 11.84 -16.07
N VAL A 109 13.40 12.06 -15.79
CA VAL A 109 12.31 11.41 -16.53
C VAL A 109 12.03 12.08 -17.88
N ARG A 110 12.77 13.07 -18.38
CA ARG A 110 12.57 13.54 -19.77
C ARG A 110 13.47 12.85 -20.78
N THR A 111 14.48 12.13 -20.29
CA THR A 111 15.37 11.32 -21.11
C THR A 111 14.58 10.26 -21.89
N PRO A 112 14.89 9.96 -23.15
CA PRO A 112 14.24 8.87 -23.87
C PRO A 112 14.48 7.51 -23.22
N ASP A 113 13.63 6.53 -23.54
CA ASP A 113 13.78 5.11 -23.22
C ASP A 113 13.82 4.82 -21.71
N HIS A 114 12.91 5.46 -20.97
CA HIS A 114 12.66 5.12 -19.59
C HIS A 114 11.19 4.77 -19.33
N MET A 115 11.02 4.03 -18.25
CA MET A 115 9.76 3.76 -17.59
C MET A 115 9.82 4.31 -16.17
N THR A 116 8.78 5.01 -15.75
CA THR A 116 8.58 5.45 -14.37
C THR A 116 7.39 4.71 -13.77
N MET A 117 7.63 3.99 -12.68
CA MET A 117 6.58 3.45 -11.82
C MET A 117 6.25 4.43 -10.71
N ILE A 118 4.96 4.69 -10.53
CA ILE A 118 4.45 5.65 -9.57
C ILE A 118 3.67 4.89 -8.49
N PHE A 119 4.14 5.00 -7.25
CA PHE A 119 3.49 4.43 -6.07
C PHE A 119 2.63 5.48 -5.36
N ALA A 120 1.57 5.02 -4.72
CA ALA A 120 0.65 5.90 -3.97
C ALA A 120 1.30 6.45 -2.69
N GLU A 121 2.23 5.68 -2.12
CA GLU A 121 2.97 6.02 -0.90
C GLU A 121 4.38 5.43 -0.98
N GLU A 122 5.26 5.90 -0.10
CA GLU A 122 6.59 5.34 0.09
C GLU A 122 6.59 3.82 0.30
N VAL A 123 7.42 3.14 -0.50
CA VAL A 123 7.66 1.70 -0.43
C VAL A 123 9.05 1.44 0.14
N PRO A 124 9.16 0.70 1.26
CA PRO A 124 10.46 0.27 1.78
C PRO A 124 11.14 -0.70 0.81
N ILE A 125 12.42 -0.49 0.53
CA ILE A 125 13.17 -1.32 -0.43
C ILE A 125 13.21 -2.80 -0.03
N ALA A 126 13.16 -3.10 1.27
CA ALA A 126 13.11 -4.46 1.79
C ALA A 126 11.86 -5.24 1.31
N LEU A 127 10.75 -4.54 1.03
CA LEU A 127 9.52 -5.13 0.48
C LEU A 127 9.53 -5.17 -1.05
N PHE A 128 10.46 -4.50 -1.70
CA PHE A 128 10.57 -4.51 -3.17
C PHE A 128 11.07 -5.84 -3.73
N ARG A 129 11.56 -6.73 -2.86
CA ARG A 129 11.94 -8.12 -3.20
C ARG A 129 10.78 -8.96 -3.74
N GLU A 130 9.55 -8.50 -3.57
CA GLU A 130 8.37 -9.10 -4.19
C GLU A 130 8.37 -8.93 -5.72
N PHE A 131 9.12 -7.95 -6.25
CA PHE A 131 9.17 -7.59 -7.66
C PHE A 131 10.54 -7.79 -8.32
N PHE A 132 11.61 -7.98 -7.54
CA PHE A 132 12.99 -8.12 -8.04
C PHE A 132 13.79 -9.04 -7.12
N GLN A 133 14.84 -9.64 -7.67
CA GLN A 133 15.86 -10.30 -6.86
C GLN A 133 16.83 -9.23 -6.30
N LEU A 134 16.94 -9.14 -4.97
CA LEU A 134 17.90 -8.26 -4.31
C LEU A 134 18.47 -8.88 -3.03
N ASP A 135 19.72 -8.53 -2.72
CA ASP A 135 20.37 -8.93 -1.47
C ASP A 135 19.97 -7.96 -0.34
N VAL A 136 18.95 -8.35 0.42
CA VAL A 136 18.38 -7.55 1.51
C VAL A 136 19.42 -7.20 2.57
N GLU A 137 20.39 -8.08 2.87
CA GLU A 137 21.41 -7.83 3.90
C GLU A 137 22.38 -6.71 3.50
N ARG A 138 22.56 -6.49 2.19
CA ARG A 138 23.41 -5.44 1.62
C ARG A 138 22.63 -4.19 1.22
N THR A 139 21.32 -4.20 1.37
CA THR A 139 20.45 -3.12 0.95
C THR A 139 20.34 -2.08 2.09
N PRO A 140 20.62 -0.79 1.83
CA PRO A 140 20.43 0.26 2.84
C PRO A 140 18.96 0.33 3.27
N ASN A 141 18.71 0.76 4.50
CA ASN A 141 17.35 1.05 4.94
C ASN A 141 16.86 2.34 4.26
N MET A 142 16.03 2.19 3.23
CA MET A 142 15.49 3.29 2.43
C MET A 142 14.06 2.99 1.95
N SER A 143 13.35 4.05 1.62
CA SER A 143 12.04 4.02 0.98
C SER A 143 12.04 4.89 -0.27
N PHE A 144 11.10 4.64 -1.18
CA PHE A 144 10.96 5.39 -2.42
C PHE A 144 9.48 5.43 -2.86
N ASP A 145 9.09 6.46 -3.61
CA ASP A 145 7.74 6.61 -4.17
C ASP A 145 7.74 6.63 -5.71
N ARG A 146 8.92 6.77 -6.34
CA ARG A 146 9.12 6.51 -7.77
C ARG A 146 10.23 5.50 -7.98
N PHE A 147 10.01 4.61 -8.93
CA PHE A 147 11.03 3.72 -9.44
C PHE A 147 11.17 3.97 -10.94
N VAL A 148 12.32 4.49 -11.36
CA VAL A 148 12.60 4.79 -12.77
C VAL A 148 13.57 3.75 -13.29
N VAL A 149 13.23 3.13 -14.41
CA VAL A 149 14.13 2.23 -15.14
C VAL A 149 14.49 2.89 -16.45
N TYR A 150 15.78 3.08 -16.65
CA TYR A 150 16.36 3.38 -17.94
C TYR A 150 16.88 2.09 -18.56
N TRP A 151 16.61 1.90 -19.84
CA TRP A 151 17.06 0.72 -20.57
C TRP A 151 17.70 1.16 -21.90
N ASP A 152 18.90 0.67 -22.14
CA ASP A 152 19.64 0.91 -23.37
C ASP A 152 19.49 -0.30 -24.31
N ALA A 153 18.79 -0.08 -25.42
CA ALA A 153 18.53 -1.08 -26.43
C ALA A 153 19.77 -1.61 -27.15
N GLU A 154 20.82 -0.80 -27.25
CA GLU A 154 22.05 -1.16 -27.95
C GLU A 154 22.97 -1.98 -27.04
N THR A 155 23.17 -1.50 -25.80
CA THR A 155 24.09 -2.15 -24.85
C THR A 155 23.44 -3.27 -24.05
N LYS A 156 22.10 -3.35 -24.08
CA LYS A 156 21.27 -4.25 -23.24
C LYS A 156 21.52 -4.05 -21.74
N ALA A 157 22.05 -2.89 -21.36
CA ALA A 157 22.18 -2.49 -19.97
C ALA A 157 20.89 -1.84 -19.48
N ALA A 158 20.55 -2.08 -18.22
CA ALA A 158 19.43 -1.40 -17.57
C ALA A 158 19.88 -0.83 -16.22
N GLN A 159 19.42 0.38 -15.94
CA GLN A 159 19.75 1.16 -14.76
C GLN A 159 18.45 1.49 -14.03
N ALA A 160 18.44 1.24 -12.72
CA ALA A 160 17.35 1.62 -11.85
C ALA A 160 17.70 2.89 -11.06
N TYR A 161 16.70 3.74 -10.88
CA TYR A 161 16.72 4.86 -9.96
C TYR A 161 15.55 4.76 -9.00
N PHE A 162 15.85 4.85 -7.70
CA PHE A 162 14.86 4.90 -6.64
C PHE A 162 14.77 6.32 -6.11
N VAL A 163 13.62 6.94 -6.27
CA VAL A 163 13.40 8.35 -5.90
C VAL A 163 12.40 8.41 -4.76
N ASN A 164 12.77 9.14 -3.71
CA ASN A 164 11.86 9.59 -2.67
C ASN A 164 11.72 11.11 -2.81
N LEU A 165 10.58 11.56 -3.34
CA LEU A 165 10.33 12.97 -3.59
C LEU A 165 10.09 13.74 -2.29
N GLN A 166 9.51 13.09 -1.27
CA GLN A 166 9.21 13.72 0.02
C GLN A 166 10.50 14.02 0.81
N ASN A 167 11.45 13.09 0.80
CA ASN A 167 12.72 13.19 1.51
C ASN A 167 13.87 13.72 0.65
N ALA A 168 13.60 14.06 -0.62
CA ALA A 168 14.58 14.55 -1.60
C ALA A 168 15.78 13.60 -1.78
N VAL A 169 15.53 12.29 -1.88
CA VAL A 169 16.60 11.28 -1.98
C VAL A 169 16.56 10.55 -3.32
N LEU A 170 17.73 10.33 -3.90
CA LEU A 170 17.95 9.53 -5.10
C LEU A 170 18.99 8.44 -4.84
N TYR A 171 18.61 7.19 -5.08
CA TYR A 171 19.52 6.06 -5.19
C TYR A 171 19.57 5.53 -6.63
N GLU A 172 20.70 4.92 -6.98
CA GLU A 172 20.93 4.26 -8.26
C GLU A 172 21.32 2.79 -8.02
N ALA A 173 20.87 1.88 -8.88
CA ALA A 173 21.25 0.47 -8.87
C ALA A 173 21.35 -0.10 -10.30
N GLN A 174 22.27 -1.04 -10.51
CA GLN A 174 22.39 -1.78 -11.76
C GLN A 174 21.32 -2.87 -11.85
N ILE A 175 20.80 -3.11 -13.04
CA ILE A 175 19.85 -4.20 -13.32
C ILE A 175 20.53 -5.26 -14.20
N MET A 176 20.54 -6.50 -13.72
CA MET A 176 20.86 -7.66 -14.54
C MET A 176 19.57 -8.33 -14.99
N MET A 177 19.34 -8.35 -16.31
CA MET A 177 18.22 -9.04 -16.93
C MET A 177 18.65 -10.45 -17.37
N PRO A 178 17.92 -11.50 -17.00
CA PRO A 178 18.26 -12.87 -17.39
C PRO A 178 18.00 -13.14 -18.88
N ALA A 179 16.99 -12.48 -19.47
CA ALA A 179 16.63 -12.63 -20.88
C ALA A 179 16.38 -11.26 -21.56
N PRO A 180 17.43 -10.42 -21.74
CA PRO A 180 17.28 -9.02 -22.14
C PRO A 180 16.41 -8.78 -23.39
N ASN A 181 16.51 -9.65 -24.40
CA ASN A 181 15.75 -9.48 -25.64
C ASN A 181 14.25 -9.80 -25.47
N ASP A 182 13.93 -10.84 -24.68
CA ASP A 182 12.54 -11.24 -24.44
C ASP A 182 11.86 -10.22 -23.50
N ASP A 183 12.59 -9.78 -22.48
CA ASP A 183 12.13 -8.75 -21.52
C ASP A 183 11.82 -7.43 -22.23
N GLU A 184 12.74 -6.97 -23.09
CA GLU A 184 12.56 -5.80 -23.94
C GLU A 184 11.33 -5.91 -24.84
N MET A 185 11.15 -7.05 -25.52
CA MET A 185 10.00 -7.28 -26.40
C MET A 185 8.69 -7.20 -25.62
N MET A 186 8.61 -7.82 -24.44
CA MET A 186 7.42 -7.78 -23.58
C MET A 186 7.13 -6.36 -23.08
N LEU A 187 8.17 -5.59 -22.71
CA LEU A 187 8.02 -4.19 -22.31
C LEU A 187 7.52 -3.33 -23.48
N HIS A 188 8.04 -3.53 -24.69
CA HIS A 188 7.57 -2.85 -25.89
C HIS A 188 6.10 -3.16 -26.20
N ASP A 189 5.66 -4.40 -26.03
CA ASP A 189 4.25 -4.77 -26.21
C ASP A 189 3.34 -4.01 -25.23
N VAL A 190 3.76 -3.87 -23.97
CA VAL A 190 3.01 -3.08 -22.97
C VAL A 190 3.00 -1.58 -23.33
N ILE A 191 4.14 -1.03 -23.74
CA ILE A 191 4.25 0.38 -24.15
C ILE A 191 3.34 0.63 -25.36
N ASN A 192 3.35 -0.25 -26.36
CA ASN A 192 2.52 -0.13 -27.55
C ASN A 192 1.02 -0.26 -27.22
N ALA A 193 0.64 -1.09 -26.25
CA ALA A 193 -0.73 -1.22 -25.77
C ALA A 193 -1.19 -0.09 -24.83
N SER A 194 -0.27 0.77 -24.37
CA SER A 194 -0.58 1.87 -23.43
C SER A 194 -1.21 3.08 -24.13
N THR A 195 -1.73 4.04 -23.37
CA THR A 195 -2.46 5.21 -23.89
C THR A 195 -1.51 6.39 -24.07
N ASP A 196 -1.81 7.29 -25.02
CA ASP A 196 -1.06 8.53 -25.18
C ASP A 196 -1.30 9.49 -24.01
N TYR A 197 -0.21 9.97 -23.42
CA TYR A 197 -0.21 10.91 -22.31
C TYR A 197 0.38 12.25 -22.74
N THR A 198 0.07 13.29 -22.00
CA THR A 198 0.65 14.62 -22.12
C THR A 198 1.29 15.02 -20.80
N GLU A 199 2.49 15.58 -20.88
CA GLU A 199 3.17 16.20 -19.76
C GLU A 199 2.61 17.61 -19.53
N ILE A 200 2.24 17.90 -18.29
CA ILE A 200 1.87 19.23 -17.82
C ILE A 200 2.98 19.72 -16.90
N THR A 201 3.81 20.61 -17.42
CA THR A 201 4.94 21.19 -16.69
C THR A 201 4.44 22.15 -15.62
N ARG A 202 5.06 22.11 -14.45
CA ARG A 202 4.77 22.99 -13.32
C ARG A 202 6.04 23.62 -12.79
N ASP A 203 5.93 24.83 -12.25
CA ASP A 203 7.07 25.54 -11.67
C ASP A 203 7.36 24.99 -10.27
N ASN A 204 8.61 24.61 -9.99
CA ASN A 204 9.06 24.08 -8.70
C ASN A 204 8.28 22.85 -8.20
N ALA A 205 7.66 22.09 -9.10
CA ALA A 205 6.93 20.87 -8.81
C ALA A 205 7.19 19.81 -9.89
N THR A 206 6.91 18.56 -9.57
CA THR A 206 6.98 17.48 -10.55
C THR A 206 5.93 17.68 -11.63
N SER A 207 6.20 17.26 -12.85
CA SER A 207 5.22 17.37 -13.93
C SER A 207 4.08 16.37 -13.73
N LEU A 208 2.88 16.72 -14.21
CA LEU A 208 1.75 15.79 -14.22
C LEU A 208 1.68 15.08 -15.58
N TYR A 209 1.37 13.80 -15.56
CA TYR A 209 1.21 12.98 -16.76
C TYR A 209 -0.24 12.54 -16.87
N VAL A 210 -0.95 13.12 -17.84
CA VAL A 210 -2.40 12.98 -17.98
C VAL A 210 -2.77 12.42 -19.35
N VAL A 211 -3.87 11.67 -19.43
CA VAL A 211 -4.34 11.10 -20.70
C VAL A 211 -4.64 12.22 -21.69
N LYS A 212 -4.11 12.11 -22.91
CA LYS A 212 -4.20 13.15 -23.94
C LYS A 212 -5.62 13.32 -24.49
N ASP A 213 -6.28 12.20 -24.76
CA ASP A 213 -7.60 12.13 -25.38
C ASP A 213 -8.69 11.79 -24.34
N ALA A 214 -9.95 11.75 -24.78
CA ALA A 214 -11.06 11.34 -23.93
C ALA A 214 -10.85 9.92 -23.38
N VAL A 215 -11.23 9.70 -22.13
CA VAL A 215 -11.05 8.40 -21.46
C VAL A 215 -12.35 7.62 -21.56
N GLU A 216 -12.30 6.46 -22.20
CA GLU A 216 -13.39 5.49 -22.16
C GLU A 216 -13.37 4.77 -20.81
N THR A 217 -14.46 4.89 -20.07
CA THR A 217 -14.66 4.28 -18.75
C THR A 217 -16.00 3.56 -18.71
N VAL A 218 -16.31 2.97 -17.56
CA VAL A 218 -17.55 2.24 -17.35
C VAL A 218 -18.12 2.65 -16.01
N GLN A 219 -19.36 3.11 -16.00
CA GLN A 219 -20.16 3.16 -14.78
C GLN A 219 -20.59 1.74 -14.41
N TYR A 220 -20.31 1.33 -13.19
CA TYR A 220 -20.69 0.01 -12.69
C TYR A 220 -21.83 0.11 -11.71
N THR A 221 -22.81 -0.78 -11.86
CA THR A 221 -23.81 -1.04 -10.84
C THR A 221 -23.50 -2.38 -10.19
N TYR A 222 -23.44 -2.40 -8.86
CA TYR A 222 -23.13 -3.59 -8.08
C TYR A 222 -24.32 -4.01 -7.21
N HIS A 223 -24.56 -5.31 -7.15
CA HIS A 223 -25.27 -5.89 -6.02
C HIS A 223 -24.33 -5.95 -4.83
N THR A 224 -24.81 -5.48 -3.68
CA THR A 224 -23.98 -5.45 -2.48
C THR A 224 -24.19 -6.71 -1.66
N GLY A 225 -23.21 -7.60 -1.75
CA GLY A 225 -23.02 -8.67 -0.77
C GLY A 225 -22.39 -8.13 0.52
N GLU A 226 -22.20 -9.02 1.48
CA GLU A 226 -21.47 -8.71 2.70
C GLU A 226 -20.72 -9.93 3.23
N ALA A 227 -19.50 -9.69 3.68
CA ALA A 227 -18.78 -10.64 4.51
C ALA A 227 -19.47 -10.71 5.90
N SER A 228 -19.62 -11.92 6.42
CA SER A 228 -20.29 -12.14 7.70
C SER A 228 -19.55 -11.43 8.84
N VAL A 229 -20.22 -10.47 9.48
CA VAL A 229 -19.73 -9.77 10.68
C VAL A 229 -19.34 -10.76 11.77
N ASP A 230 -20.08 -11.86 11.93
CA ASP A 230 -19.76 -12.90 12.92
C ASP A 230 -18.40 -13.57 12.67
N LYS A 231 -17.97 -13.72 11.40
CA LYS A 231 -16.62 -14.23 11.09
C LYS A 231 -15.55 -13.26 11.60
N PHE A 232 -15.73 -11.96 11.38
CA PHE A 232 -14.83 -10.94 11.92
C PHE A 232 -14.78 -10.98 13.44
N VAL A 233 -15.94 -11.03 14.10
CA VAL A 233 -16.02 -11.09 15.57
C VAL A 233 -15.26 -12.31 16.10
N ARG A 234 -15.41 -13.49 15.48
CA ARG A 234 -14.68 -14.70 15.87
C ARG A 234 -13.17 -14.59 15.67
N SER A 235 -12.73 -13.94 14.58
CA SER A 235 -11.31 -13.77 14.27
C SER A 235 -10.61 -12.69 15.12
N LEU A 236 -11.34 -11.63 15.53
CA LEU A 236 -10.76 -10.45 16.16
C LEU A 236 -10.80 -10.50 17.69
N PHE A 237 -11.85 -11.09 18.29
CA PHE A 237 -12.00 -11.09 19.74
C PHE A 237 -11.18 -12.20 20.39
N SER A 238 -10.36 -11.82 21.37
CA SER A 238 -9.51 -12.75 22.12
C SER A 238 -10.30 -13.85 22.85
N ASP A 239 -11.52 -13.57 23.28
CA ASP A 239 -12.46 -14.54 23.85
C ASP A 239 -13.86 -14.35 23.27
N TYR A 240 -14.15 -15.03 22.17
CA TYR A 240 -15.46 -15.02 21.51
C TYR A 240 -16.61 -15.45 22.44
N SER A 241 -16.36 -16.35 23.40
CA SER A 241 -17.42 -16.92 24.25
C SER A 241 -18.03 -15.90 25.22
N SER A 242 -17.30 -14.83 25.53
CA SER A 242 -17.75 -13.74 26.40
C SER A 242 -18.28 -12.52 25.62
N VAL A 243 -18.33 -12.58 24.28
CA VAL A 243 -18.80 -11.48 23.45
C VAL A 243 -20.33 -11.38 23.52
N ASN A 244 -20.81 -10.21 23.90
CA ASN A 244 -22.23 -9.89 23.89
C ASN A 244 -22.55 -8.96 22.72
N LYS A 245 -23.56 -9.33 21.92
CA LYS A 245 -24.12 -8.48 20.87
C LYS A 245 -25.22 -7.59 21.45
N GLN A 246 -25.17 -6.30 21.13
CA GLN A 246 -26.20 -5.31 21.45
C GLN A 246 -26.62 -4.59 20.16
N THR A 247 -27.92 -4.50 19.91
CA THR A 247 -28.47 -3.75 18.77
C THR A 247 -29.14 -2.49 19.31
N ASN A 248 -28.52 -1.34 19.06
CA ASN A 248 -28.99 -0.05 19.55
C ASN A 248 -29.98 0.60 18.57
N SER A 249 -29.76 0.43 17.26
CA SER A 249 -30.62 0.91 16.19
C SER A 249 -30.37 0.14 14.90
N ALA A 250 -31.14 0.42 13.83
CA ALA A 250 -30.88 -0.13 12.51
C ALA A 250 -29.49 0.26 11.93
N ALA A 251 -28.88 1.32 12.46
CA ALA A 251 -27.58 1.82 12.01
C ALA A 251 -26.44 1.53 13.01
N SER A 252 -26.72 0.82 14.11
CA SER A 252 -25.75 0.60 15.18
C SER A 252 -25.94 -0.74 15.88
N GLU A 253 -24.98 -1.63 15.66
CA GLU A 253 -24.77 -2.83 16.46
C GLU A 253 -23.42 -2.74 17.18
N GLN A 254 -23.31 -3.36 18.35
CA GLN A 254 -22.09 -3.41 19.14
C GLN A 254 -21.81 -4.83 19.60
N TYR A 255 -20.55 -5.25 19.48
CA TYR A 255 -20.04 -6.47 20.07
C TYR A 255 -19.04 -6.07 21.16
N ILE A 256 -19.27 -6.52 22.38
CA ILE A 256 -18.51 -6.09 23.57
C ILE A 256 -18.03 -7.33 24.34
N SER A 257 -16.73 -7.37 24.64
CA SER A 257 -16.14 -8.30 25.62
C SER A 257 -15.66 -7.52 26.86
N ALA A 258 -14.93 -8.18 27.76
CA ALA A 258 -14.39 -7.55 28.96
C ALA A 258 -13.46 -6.35 28.67
N SER A 259 -12.82 -6.30 27.51
CA SER A 259 -11.89 -5.21 27.16
C SER A 259 -11.87 -4.83 25.68
N GLU A 260 -12.54 -5.57 24.81
CA GLU A 260 -12.56 -5.32 23.37
C GLU A 260 -13.95 -4.86 22.96
N LYS A 261 -14.02 -4.04 21.92
CA LYS A 261 -15.28 -3.55 21.37
C LYS A 261 -15.23 -3.52 19.84
N MET A 262 -16.34 -3.87 19.20
CA MET A 262 -16.57 -3.62 17.78
C MET A 262 -17.88 -2.87 17.62
N ASP A 263 -17.82 -1.66 17.06
CA ASP A 263 -18.99 -0.92 16.61
C ASP A 263 -19.25 -1.25 15.14
N VAL A 264 -20.48 -1.64 14.79
CA VAL A 264 -20.87 -2.01 13.43
C VAL A 264 -21.97 -1.06 12.98
N ASN A 265 -21.83 -0.53 11.76
CA ASN A 265 -22.87 0.24 11.09
C ASN A 265 -23.43 -0.58 9.92
N PRO A 266 -24.63 -1.18 10.07
CA PRO A 266 -25.27 -1.96 9.01
C PRO A 266 -25.61 -1.17 7.74
N ILE A 267 -25.90 0.13 7.87
CA ILE A 267 -26.27 0.99 6.73
C ILE A 267 -25.04 1.30 5.89
N ARG A 268 -23.94 1.72 6.53
CA ARG A 268 -22.67 2.05 5.85
C ARG A 268 -21.84 0.82 5.50
N ARG A 269 -22.22 -0.35 6.00
CA ARG A 269 -21.53 -1.64 5.85
C ARG A 269 -20.06 -1.58 6.24
N GLN A 270 -19.81 -1.00 7.40
CA GLN A 270 -18.47 -0.88 7.98
C GLN A 270 -18.48 -1.22 9.47
N PHE A 271 -17.34 -1.63 9.99
CA PHE A 271 -17.14 -1.81 11.42
C PHE A 271 -15.84 -1.17 11.88
N LYS A 272 -15.80 -0.82 13.17
CA LYS A 272 -14.61 -0.37 13.88
C LYS A 272 -14.39 -1.23 15.12
N TYR A 273 -13.31 -2.00 15.12
CA TYR A 273 -12.84 -2.79 16.26
C TYR A 273 -11.74 -2.06 17.03
N VAL A 274 -11.76 -2.17 18.35
CA VAL A 274 -10.76 -1.58 19.26
C VAL A 274 -10.36 -2.60 20.33
N ASN A 275 -9.05 -2.80 20.47
CA ASN A 275 -8.41 -3.55 21.54
C ASN A 275 -7.40 -2.67 22.28
N PRO A 276 -7.73 -2.16 23.48
CA PRO A 276 -6.83 -1.30 24.24
C PRO A 276 -5.64 -2.06 24.84
N ARG A 277 -5.59 -3.39 24.73
CA ARG A 277 -4.48 -4.20 25.25
C ARG A 277 -3.28 -4.12 24.31
N GLY A 278 -2.13 -3.76 24.86
CA GLY A 278 -0.89 -3.70 24.10
C GLY A 278 -0.04 -2.55 24.60
N ARG A 279 1.26 -2.65 24.43
CA ARG A 279 2.16 -1.52 24.64
C ARG A 279 2.51 -0.93 23.29
N ALA A 280 2.84 0.36 23.27
CA ALA A 280 3.45 0.94 22.09
C ALA A 280 4.71 0.15 21.75
N GLU A 281 4.87 -0.17 20.47
CA GLU A 281 6.06 -0.82 19.93
C GLU A 281 6.60 0.05 18.80
N GLN A 282 7.91 0.03 18.61
CA GLN A 282 8.55 0.76 17.54
C GLN A 282 8.79 -0.20 16.38
N LEU A 283 8.10 0.03 15.27
CA LEU A 283 8.25 -0.77 14.05
C LEU A 283 9.01 0.04 13.01
N THR A 284 9.79 -0.66 12.20
CA THR A 284 10.29 -0.13 10.93
C THR A 284 9.14 -0.08 9.89
N PRO A 285 9.28 0.73 8.82
CA PRO A 285 8.29 0.78 7.74
C PRO A 285 7.94 -0.57 7.13
N ASP A 286 8.95 -1.40 6.85
CA ASP A 286 8.77 -2.72 6.26
C ASP A 286 8.08 -3.68 7.23
N GLU A 287 8.45 -3.68 8.51
CA GLU A 287 7.78 -4.47 9.54
C GLU A 287 6.31 -4.06 9.68
N LEU A 288 6.02 -2.76 9.72
CA LEU A 288 4.65 -2.25 9.87
C LEU A 288 3.77 -2.70 8.70
N ILE A 289 4.19 -2.42 7.46
CA ILE A 289 3.42 -2.79 6.26
C ILE A 289 3.26 -4.30 6.17
N TYR A 290 4.32 -5.07 6.45
CA TYR A 290 4.26 -6.53 6.38
C TYR A 290 3.33 -7.13 7.44
N GLN A 291 3.40 -6.65 8.69
CA GLN A 291 2.56 -7.16 9.78
C GLN A 291 1.07 -6.85 9.55
N THR A 292 0.75 -5.62 9.14
CA THR A 292 -0.64 -5.23 8.87
C THR A 292 -1.20 -5.96 7.64
N PHE A 293 -0.40 -6.12 6.57
CA PHE A 293 -0.75 -6.96 5.43
C PHE A 293 -1.02 -8.40 5.86
N ARG A 294 -0.08 -9.04 6.57
CA ARG A 294 -0.20 -10.43 7.03
C ARG A 294 -1.45 -10.64 7.87
N PHE A 295 -1.73 -9.72 8.78
CA PHE A 295 -2.92 -9.80 9.63
C PHE A 295 -4.21 -9.76 8.81
N ILE A 296 -4.36 -8.77 7.92
CA ILE A 296 -5.55 -8.65 7.07
C ILE A 296 -5.65 -9.90 6.15
N ASN A 297 -4.54 -10.34 5.58
CA ASN A 297 -4.52 -11.46 4.66
C ASN A 297 -4.84 -12.81 5.33
N SER A 298 -4.37 -13.03 6.57
CA SER A 298 -4.58 -14.30 7.32
C SER A 298 -6.05 -14.62 7.59
N THR A 299 -6.91 -13.61 7.59
CA THR A 299 -8.35 -13.77 7.78
C THR A 299 -9.12 -13.74 6.46
N GLY A 300 -8.42 -13.70 5.32
CA GLY A 300 -9.05 -13.48 4.01
C GLY A 300 -9.78 -12.14 3.94
N SER A 301 -9.33 -11.15 4.71
CA SER A 301 -10.07 -9.91 4.93
C SER A 301 -9.94 -8.91 3.77
N PHE A 302 -9.11 -9.17 2.77
CA PHE A 302 -9.11 -8.35 1.56
C PHE A 302 -10.29 -8.74 0.67
N THR A 303 -11.49 -8.23 1.01
CA THR A 303 -12.77 -8.52 0.33
C THR A 303 -12.92 -7.74 -0.98
N GLY A 304 -11.86 -7.69 -1.77
CA GLY A 304 -11.70 -6.87 -2.97
C GLY A 304 -10.23 -6.50 -3.25
N ASP A 305 -10.00 -5.76 -4.33
CA ASP A 305 -8.66 -5.23 -4.67
C ASP A 305 -8.36 -4.01 -3.79
N PHE A 306 -7.72 -4.25 -2.65
CA PHE A 306 -7.24 -3.19 -1.75
C PHE A 306 -5.73 -3.02 -1.88
N ARG A 307 -5.27 -1.78 -2.01
CA ARG A 307 -3.86 -1.45 -2.21
C ARG A 307 -3.36 -0.50 -1.14
N TYR A 308 -2.11 -0.64 -0.73
CA TYR A 308 -1.48 0.22 0.28
C TYR A 308 -1.34 1.66 -0.26
N VAL A 309 -1.80 2.64 0.52
CA VAL A 309 -1.81 4.05 0.10
C VAL A 309 -1.36 5.03 1.19
N TYR A 310 -1.14 4.57 2.42
CA TYR A 310 -0.72 5.44 3.52
C TYR A 310 -0.11 4.67 4.70
N GLY A 311 0.93 5.24 5.29
CA GLY A 311 1.55 4.75 6.52
C GLY A 311 1.99 5.87 7.47
N ASP A 312 1.74 5.69 8.77
CA ASP A 312 2.20 6.57 9.85
C ASP A 312 2.89 5.73 10.93
N LEU A 313 4.22 5.81 10.98
CA LEU A 313 5.05 5.10 11.96
C LEU A 313 4.88 5.63 13.40
N GLY A 314 4.54 6.91 13.57
CA GLY A 314 4.31 7.47 14.89
C GLY A 314 3.08 6.86 15.56
N ARG A 315 2.09 6.49 14.75
CA ARG A 315 0.87 5.80 15.21
C ARG A 315 0.88 4.30 14.99
N ASN A 316 1.82 3.76 14.21
CA ASN A 316 1.78 2.42 13.61
C ASN A 316 0.45 2.18 12.87
N LEU A 317 0.03 3.15 12.04
CA LEU A 317 -1.18 3.10 11.25
C LEU A 317 -0.83 2.81 9.79
N THR A 318 -1.57 1.90 9.15
CA THR A 318 -1.55 1.71 7.70
C THR A 318 -2.96 1.82 7.14
N GLN A 319 -3.10 2.36 5.93
CA GLN A 319 -4.37 2.36 5.20
C GLN A 319 -4.23 1.72 3.83
N TYR A 320 -5.26 0.97 3.46
CA TYR A 320 -5.41 0.33 2.17
C TYR A 320 -6.70 0.80 1.51
N GLN A 321 -6.63 1.29 0.29
CA GLN A 321 -7.77 1.81 -0.45
C GLN A 321 -8.32 0.77 -1.42
N LEU A 322 -9.64 0.72 -1.59
CA LEU A 322 -10.31 -0.08 -2.59
C LEU A 322 -10.04 0.45 -4.01
N PHE A 323 -9.71 -0.45 -4.92
CA PHE A 323 -9.56 -0.22 -6.35
C PHE A 323 -10.58 -1.05 -7.12
N VAL A 324 -11.07 -0.50 -8.22
CA VAL A 324 -11.93 -1.22 -9.18
C VAL A 324 -11.38 -0.97 -10.58
N GLN A 325 -11.06 -2.05 -11.28
CA GLN A 325 -10.47 -2.01 -12.63
C GLN A 325 -9.20 -1.14 -12.71
N GLY A 326 -8.39 -1.12 -11.65
CA GLY A 326 -7.18 -0.30 -11.56
C GLY A 326 -7.39 1.16 -11.12
N PHE A 327 -8.63 1.59 -10.88
CA PHE A 327 -8.94 2.96 -10.45
C PHE A 327 -9.30 3.01 -8.95
N PRO A 328 -8.81 4.01 -8.20
CA PRO A 328 -9.14 4.19 -6.79
C PRO A 328 -10.63 4.53 -6.61
N VAL A 329 -11.22 4.02 -5.53
CA VAL A 329 -12.62 4.26 -5.17
C VAL A 329 -12.69 5.21 -3.97
N TYR A 330 -13.52 6.24 -4.12
CA TYR A 330 -13.79 7.27 -3.12
C TYR A 330 -15.27 7.27 -2.77
N SER A 331 -15.64 7.73 -1.58
CA SER A 331 -17.03 7.84 -1.16
C SER A 331 -17.18 8.84 -0.04
N GLU A 332 -18.35 9.48 0.04
CA GLU A 332 -18.76 10.27 1.21
C GLU A 332 -19.64 9.45 2.17
N ASP A 333 -20.24 8.35 1.67
CA ASP A 333 -21.27 7.60 2.39
C ASP A 333 -20.74 6.35 3.11
N SER A 334 -19.81 5.64 2.48
CA SER A 334 -19.25 4.36 2.95
C SER A 334 -17.74 4.37 2.94
N SER A 335 -17.08 3.73 3.92
CA SER A 335 -15.64 3.59 3.85
C SER A 335 -15.20 2.80 2.61
N THR A 336 -14.18 3.31 1.93
CA THR A 336 -13.45 2.63 0.85
C THR A 336 -12.03 2.26 1.29
N PHE A 337 -11.75 2.38 2.61
CA PHE A 337 -10.44 2.11 3.20
C PHE A 337 -10.50 1.00 4.25
N ILE A 338 -9.47 0.17 4.27
CA ILE A 338 -9.12 -0.65 5.42
C ILE A 338 -8.03 0.09 6.19
N SER A 339 -8.32 0.53 7.42
CA SER A 339 -7.38 1.21 8.31
C SER A 339 -7.01 0.29 9.48
N LEU A 340 -5.72 0.08 9.71
CA LEU A 340 -5.23 -0.78 10.78
C LEU A 340 -4.13 -0.08 11.58
N THR A 341 -4.37 0.09 12.88
CA THR A 341 -3.37 0.54 13.85
C THR A 341 -2.84 -0.65 14.63
N TRP A 342 -1.52 -0.79 14.71
CA TRP A 342 -0.85 -1.95 15.30
C TRP A 342 -0.17 -1.63 16.63
N ARG A 343 -0.40 -2.46 17.67
CA ARG A 343 0.28 -2.31 18.98
C ARG A 343 0.46 -3.63 19.72
N GLY A 344 1.69 -3.88 20.16
CA GLY A 344 2.05 -5.03 20.99
C GLY A 344 1.74 -6.35 20.31
N GLY A 345 2.05 -6.46 19.01
CA GLY A 345 1.88 -7.68 18.21
C GLY A 345 0.42 -8.02 17.86
N ARG A 346 -0.50 -7.05 17.89
CA ARG A 346 -1.92 -7.26 17.57
C ARG A 346 -2.59 -5.99 17.02
N PRO A 347 -3.75 -6.13 16.34
CA PRO A 347 -4.61 -4.99 15.99
C PRO A 347 -5.04 -4.21 17.24
N TYR A 348 -4.67 -2.93 17.31
CA TYR A 348 -5.19 -2.00 18.32
C TYR A 348 -6.51 -1.38 17.87
N GLU A 349 -6.56 -0.87 16.64
CA GLU A 349 -7.75 -0.31 16.02
C GLU A 349 -7.84 -0.82 14.58
N TYR A 350 -8.99 -1.35 14.20
CA TYR A 350 -9.24 -1.90 12.88
C TYR A 350 -10.59 -1.41 12.36
N ASP A 351 -10.56 -0.54 11.35
CA ASP A 351 -11.73 0.08 10.73
C ASP A 351 -11.78 -0.29 9.26
N ARG A 352 -12.91 -0.85 8.81
CA ARG A 352 -13.04 -1.29 7.42
C ARG A 352 -14.48 -1.47 6.95
N PRO A 353 -14.70 -1.40 5.62
CA PRO A 353 -15.92 -1.91 5.00
C PRO A 353 -15.97 -3.44 5.05
N TYR A 354 -17.16 -4.02 5.14
CA TYR A 354 -17.39 -5.46 5.02
C TYR A 354 -18.34 -5.83 3.87
N TYR A 355 -18.67 -4.90 2.99
CA TYR A 355 -19.40 -5.20 1.76
C TYR A 355 -18.52 -5.92 0.75
N THR A 356 -19.15 -6.71 -0.12
CA THR A 356 -18.55 -7.24 -1.34
C THR A 356 -19.25 -6.65 -2.57
N LEU A 357 -18.53 -6.55 -3.67
CA LEU A 357 -18.99 -5.93 -4.91
C LEU A 357 -19.18 -7.00 -5.99
N ASP A 358 -20.44 -7.36 -6.26
CA ASP A 358 -20.78 -8.27 -7.38
C ASP A 358 -21.43 -7.49 -8.51
N ILE A 359 -20.82 -7.52 -9.70
CA ILE A 359 -21.25 -6.69 -10.83
C ILE A 359 -22.67 -7.10 -11.26
N ALA A 360 -23.58 -6.14 -11.27
CA ALA A 360 -24.95 -6.30 -11.72
C ALA A 360 -25.14 -5.76 -13.15
N ASP A 361 -24.59 -4.58 -13.43
CA ASP A 361 -24.72 -3.90 -14.71
C ASP A 361 -23.50 -3.02 -15.01
N MET A 362 -23.30 -2.73 -16.29
CA MET A 362 -22.20 -1.91 -16.81
C MET A 362 -22.72 -0.97 -17.88
N GLN A 363 -22.40 0.31 -17.76
CA GLN A 363 -22.72 1.31 -18.77
C GLN A 363 -21.44 2.03 -19.19
N ALA A 364 -21.15 2.03 -20.49
CA ALA A 364 -20.03 2.80 -21.02
C ALA A 364 -20.24 4.29 -20.75
N GLU A 365 -19.18 4.94 -20.27
CA GLU A 365 -19.16 6.37 -19.97
C GLU A 365 -17.87 6.95 -20.54
N ALA A 366 -17.93 8.18 -21.04
CA ALA A 366 -16.77 8.86 -21.57
C ALA A 366 -16.45 10.04 -20.67
N LEU A 367 -15.22 10.09 -20.16
CA LEU A 367 -14.70 11.25 -19.46
C LEU A 367 -13.97 12.16 -20.44
N MET A 368 -13.95 13.45 -20.11
CA MET A 368 -13.09 14.42 -20.78
C MET A 368 -11.62 13.99 -20.72
N SER A 369 -10.80 14.51 -21.62
CA SER A 369 -9.36 14.28 -21.57
C SER A 369 -8.75 14.82 -20.28
N GLY A 370 -7.57 14.29 -19.93
CA GLY A 370 -6.81 14.80 -18.79
C GLY A 370 -6.40 16.26 -18.98
N THR A 371 -6.11 16.68 -20.22
CA THR A 371 -5.81 18.08 -20.56
C THR A 371 -7.00 19.02 -20.34
N ALA A 372 -8.22 18.57 -20.68
CA ALA A 372 -9.45 19.29 -20.37
C ALA A 372 -9.69 19.35 -18.86
N ALA A 373 -9.48 18.25 -18.14
CA ALA A 373 -9.60 18.21 -16.68
C ALA A 373 -8.63 19.15 -15.97
N ILE A 374 -7.37 19.23 -16.42
CA ILE A 374 -6.38 20.21 -15.96
C ILE A 374 -6.85 21.64 -16.23
N SER A 375 -7.42 21.89 -17.41
CA SER A 375 -7.96 23.21 -17.76
C SER A 375 -9.11 23.60 -16.84
N THR A 376 -10.02 22.67 -16.55
CA THR A 376 -11.11 22.86 -15.59
C THR A 376 -10.57 23.13 -14.18
N LEU A 377 -9.61 22.33 -13.71
CA LEU A 377 -8.97 22.54 -12.41
C LEU A 377 -8.28 23.90 -12.32
N SER A 378 -7.57 24.31 -13.37
CA SER A 378 -6.90 25.61 -13.42
C SER A 378 -7.88 26.78 -13.36
N LEU A 379 -9.09 26.63 -13.88
CA LEU A 379 -10.14 27.66 -13.82
C LEU A 379 -10.84 27.68 -12.45
N GLN A 380 -11.05 26.51 -11.84
CA GLN A 380 -11.76 26.38 -10.56
C GLN A 380 -10.85 26.68 -9.37
N ASN A 381 -9.59 26.21 -9.40
CA ASN A 381 -8.64 26.31 -8.29
C ASN A 381 -7.17 26.25 -8.82
N PRO A 382 -6.61 27.37 -9.31
CA PRO A 382 -5.26 27.42 -9.87
C PRO A 382 -4.15 27.12 -8.84
N GLU A 383 -4.37 27.45 -7.56
CA GLU A 383 -3.39 27.18 -6.49
C GLU A 383 -3.28 25.67 -6.22
N LEU A 384 -4.40 24.95 -6.29
CA LEU A 384 -4.43 23.50 -6.11
C LEU A 384 -3.63 22.77 -7.20
N LEU A 385 -3.68 23.23 -8.45
CA LEU A 385 -2.91 22.63 -9.54
C LEU A 385 -1.39 22.58 -9.26
N GLN A 386 -0.86 23.56 -8.52
CA GLN A 386 0.56 23.61 -8.15
C GLN A 386 0.93 22.70 -6.98
N THR A 387 -0.06 22.21 -6.24
CA THR A 387 0.17 21.50 -4.96
C THR A 387 -0.39 20.08 -4.93
N ILE A 388 -1.05 19.63 -6.00
CA ILE A 388 -1.52 18.25 -6.15
C ILE A 388 -0.37 17.32 -6.49
N ASP A 389 -0.44 16.09 -5.97
CA ASP A 389 0.51 15.04 -6.27
C ASP A 389 0.24 14.44 -7.66
N ASP A 390 -1.04 14.25 -7.98
CA ASP A 390 -1.45 13.70 -9.27
C ASP A 390 -2.89 14.08 -9.66
N LEU A 391 -3.19 13.94 -10.94
CA LEU A 391 -4.53 13.93 -11.49
C LEU A 391 -4.86 12.50 -11.97
N VAL A 392 -5.90 11.91 -11.39
CA VAL A 392 -6.26 10.50 -11.64
C VAL A 392 -7.74 10.37 -12.01
N VAL A 393 -8.04 9.35 -12.82
CA VAL A 393 -9.41 8.85 -12.94
C VAL A 393 -9.68 7.96 -11.72
N GLY A 394 -10.86 8.08 -11.14
CA GLY A 394 -11.30 7.29 -9.99
C GLY A 394 -12.80 7.04 -10.07
N TYR A 395 -13.34 6.32 -9.08
CA TYR A 395 -14.78 6.14 -8.93
C TYR A 395 -15.30 6.84 -7.67
N THR A 396 -16.48 7.44 -7.77
CA THR A 396 -17.31 7.77 -6.60
C THR A 396 -18.28 6.63 -6.36
N LEU A 397 -18.19 6.00 -5.19
CA LEU A 397 -19.15 5.03 -4.67
C LEU A 397 -20.33 5.77 -4.03
N LYS A 398 -21.52 5.56 -4.59
CA LYS A 398 -22.78 6.09 -4.09
C LYS A 398 -23.75 4.98 -3.69
N HIS A 399 -24.52 5.23 -2.65
CA HIS A 399 -25.69 4.43 -2.32
C HIS A 399 -26.85 4.85 -3.21
N THR A 400 -27.59 3.87 -3.73
CA THR A 400 -28.93 4.16 -4.25
C THR A 400 -29.94 4.19 -3.09
N GLU A 401 -31.15 4.69 -3.33
CA GLU A 401 -32.26 4.60 -2.36
C GLU A 401 -32.52 3.14 -1.91
N ASN A 402 -32.11 2.17 -2.72
CA ASN A 402 -32.04 0.76 -2.34
C ASN A 402 -30.65 0.43 -1.78
N SER A 403 -30.55 0.22 -0.46
CA SER A 403 -29.30 -0.10 0.27
C SER A 403 -28.59 -1.41 -0.16
N ARG A 404 -29.15 -2.12 -1.15
CA ARG A 404 -28.57 -3.33 -1.77
C ARG A 404 -27.87 -3.08 -3.10
N ILE A 405 -27.83 -1.83 -3.55
CA ILE A 405 -27.22 -1.46 -4.83
C ILE A 405 -26.24 -0.32 -4.60
N PHE A 406 -25.01 -0.53 -5.08
CA PHE A 406 -23.99 0.51 -5.19
C PHE A 406 -23.77 0.89 -6.64
N VAL A 407 -23.52 2.17 -6.86
CA VAL A 407 -23.11 2.70 -8.17
C VAL A 407 -21.73 3.31 -8.04
N LEU A 408 -20.82 2.90 -8.92
CA LEU A 408 -19.51 3.52 -9.10
C LEU A 408 -19.57 4.43 -10.32
N GLU A 409 -19.54 5.74 -10.07
CA GLU A 409 -19.49 6.75 -11.12
C GLU A 409 -18.04 7.16 -11.39
N PRO A 410 -17.52 7.00 -12.62
CA PRO A 410 -16.17 7.44 -12.96
C PRO A 410 -16.09 8.97 -12.94
N SER A 411 -14.96 9.52 -12.50
CA SER A 411 -14.68 10.95 -12.52
C SER A 411 -13.19 11.24 -12.44
N TRP A 412 -12.81 12.48 -12.75
CA TRP A 412 -11.46 12.97 -12.50
C TRP A 412 -11.31 13.43 -11.05
N PHE A 413 -10.17 13.12 -10.44
CA PHE A 413 -9.82 13.51 -9.09
C PHE A 413 -8.43 14.13 -9.04
N ALA A 414 -8.34 15.30 -8.41
CA ALA A 414 -7.06 15.88 -8.00
C ALA A 414 -6.69 15.33 -6.63
N ILE A 415 -5.49 14.76 -6.50
CA ILE A 415 -5.01 14.10 -5.28
C ILE A 415 -3.95 14.97 -4.60
N GLN A 416 -4.07 15.11 -3.28
CA GLN A 416 -3.09 15.80 -2.44
C GLN A 416 -2.99 15.08 -1.09
N GLY A 417 -1.94 14.27 -0.93
CA GLY A 417 -1.83 13.26 0.11
C GLY A 417 -3.06 12.36 0.10
N MET A 418 -3.70 12.20 1.26
CA MET A 418 -4.94 11.43 1.38
C MET A 418 -6.21 12.20 0.95
N LYS A 419 -6.10 13.48 0.59
CA LYS A 419 -7.24 14.28 0.16
C LYS A 419 -7.47 14.08 -1.33
N TYR A 420 -8.73 13.98 -1.71
CA TYR A 420 -9.16 13.92 -3.09
C TYR A 420 -10.20 15.01 -3.35
N ILE A 421 -10.15 15.61 -4.53
CA ILE A 421 -11.11 16.62 -4.97
C ILE A 421 -11.65 16.17 -6.33
N ARG A 422 -12.95 15.88 -6.38
CA ARG A 422 -13.64 15.52 -7.63
C ARG A 422 -13.69 16.74 -8.55
N ILE A 423 -13.31 16.56 -9.80
CA ILE A 423 -13.41 17.58 -10.84
C ILE A 423 -14.71 17.36 -11.60
N ASP A 424 -15.65 18.28 -11.40
CA ASP A 424 -16.90 18.33 -12.17
C ASP A 424 -16.87 19.57 -13.09
N PRO A 425 -16.96 19.38 -14.42
CA PRO A 425 -17.04 20.50 -15.38
C PRO A 425 -18.20 21.47 -15.11
N ASN A 426 -19.27 21.00 -14.46
CA ASN A 426 -20.46 21.79 -14.18
C ASN A 426 -20.40 22.56 -12.85
N MET A 427 -19.45 22.23 -11.96
CA MET A 427 -19.25 22.96 -10.71
C MET A 427 -18.38 24.20 -10.95
N ILE A 428 -18.97 25.26 -11.49
CA ILE A 428 -18.30 26.56 -11.58
C ILE A 428 -18.63 27.38 -10.31
N GLY A 429 -17.68 27.48 -9.38
CA GLY A 429 -17.68 28.53 -8.36
C GLY A 429 -18.59 28.33 -7.13
N GLY A 430 -18.50 27.19 -6.45
CA GLY A 430 -19.08 27.00 -5.11
C GLY A 430 -18.00 26.92 -4.04
N THR A 431 -18.18 27.59 -2.90
CA THR A 431 -17.29 27.54 -1.73
C THR A 431 -17.01 26.10 -1.29
N PHE A 432 -15.73 25.73 -1.33
CA PHE A 432 -15.20 24.43 -0.89
C PHE A 432 -15.29 24.29 0.63
N ASN A 433 -16.34 23.66 1.14
CA ASN A 433 -16.35 23.11 2.49
C ASN A 433 -16.27 21.59 2.42
N GLY A 434 -15.05 21.09 2.22
CA GLY A 434 -14.70 19.67 2.41
C GLY A 434 -14.00 19.48 3.74
N LEU A 435 -14.70 19.76 4.84
CA LEU A 435 -14.37 19.39 6.23
C LEU A 435 -15.66 19.53 7.04
N GLU A 436 -16.46 18.45 7.13
CA GLU A 436 -17.26 18.10 8.31
C GLU A 436 -17.29 16.59 8.49
#